data_AF-R2XVE9-F1
#
_entry.id   AF-R2XVE9-F1
#
_cell.length_a   1.000
_cell.length_b   1.000
_cell.length_c   1.000
_cell.angle_alpha   90.00
_cell.angle_beta   90.00
_cell.angle_gamma   90.00
#
_symmetry.space_group_name_H-M   'P 1'
#
loop_
_entity.id
_entity.type
_entity.pdbx_description
1 polymer ?
#
loop_
_entity_poly.entity_id
_entity_poly.type
_entity_poly.pdbx_seq_one_letter_code
_entity_poly.pdbx_strand_id
1 'polypeptide(L)'
;MDDKSLFYSSDELFTINEDTQEIESLLYSEDYLYYSRSERAPFVIFEEELRRLNNYLVFLLESSNQQKQEEIDSYSEIEWGNDFLGEGEVELGKSEIELSWLFNINHTLFPLGLTLILSFLESCLFDLSNWIDPESSRKVKRNKNESYLKILSQSLDTELVFSERLAKCRKLRNKFVHNQLEYNEIHEQDLRFAIDEVVKILFELEEAMIDCGRLEIG
;
A
#
# COMPACT_ATOMS: atom_id res chain seq x y z
N MET A 1 -10.87 23.73 -17.58
CA MET A 1 -11.27 22.31 -17.49
C MET A 1 -9.99 21.58 -17.75
N ASP A 2 -9.19 21.46 -16.70
CA ASP A 2 -7.94 20.74 -16.78
C ASP A 2 -8.28 19.27 -16.80
N ASP A 3 -7.81 18.61 -17.85
CA ASP A 3 -7.91 17.19 -18.08
C ASP A 3 -7.25 16.51 -16.88
N LYS A 4 -8.05 15.96 -15.94
CA LYS A 4 -7.55 15.11 -14.84
C LYS A 4 -7.13 13.77 -15.45
N SER A 5 -6.10 13.81 -16.30
CA SER A 5 -5.51 12.64 -16.92
C SER A 5 -4.86 11.81 -15.84
N LEU A 6 -5.15 10.51 -15.85
CA LEU A 6 -4.42 9.51 -15.07
C LEU A 6 -2.92 9.74 -15.25
N PHE A 7 -2.20 10.04 -14.17
CA PHE A 7 -0.76 9.79 -14.16
C PHE A 7 -0.61 8.28 -14.07
N TYR A 8 -0.67 7.62 -15.23
CA TYR A 8 0.03 6.37 -15.39
C TYR A 8 1.47 6.65 -14.96
N SER A 9 1.94 5.94 -13.95
CA SER A 9 3.37 5.70 -13.74
C SER A 9 3.90 5.08 -15.03
N SER A 10 4.22 5.92 -16.01
CA SER A 10 5.04 5.56 -17.15
C SER A 10 6.44 5.35 -16.58
N ASP A 11 6.73 4.11 -16.26
CA ASP A 11 8.07 3.52 -16.11
C ASP A 11 9.02 4.06 -15.03
N GLU A 12 8.74 5.17 -14.34
CA GLU A 12 9.63 5.65 -13.29
C GLU A 12 9.15 5.21 -11.91
N LEU A 13 9.85 4.19 -11.41
CA LEU A 13 9.63 3.60 -10.09
C LEU A 13 9.98 4.58 -8.96
N PHE A 14 10.41 5.80 -9.24
CA PHE A 14 10.82 6.76 -8.24
C PHE A 14 10.62 8.15 -8.80
N THR A 15 10.32 9.11 -7.93
CA THR A 15 10.42 10.53 -8.27
C THR A 15 11.75 11.05 -7.75
N ILE A 16 12.46 11.83 -8.55
CA ILE A 16 13.62 12.56 -8.03
C ILE A 16 13.06 13.83 -7.41
N ASN A 17 13.24 13.99 -6.11
CA ASN A 17 12.97 15.26 -5.47
C ASN A 17 13.94 16.30 -6.06
N GLU A 18 13.42 17.29 -6.78
CA GLU A 18 14.24 18.25 -7.54
C GLU A 18 15.08 19.14 -6.62
N ASP A 19 14.67 19.33 -5.36
CA ASP A 19 15.35 20.16 -4.38
C ASP A 19 16.47 19.39 -3.64
N THR A 20 16.29 18.08 -3.40
CA THR A 20 17.25 17.25 -2.66
C THR A 20 18.07 16.30 -3.53
N GLN A 21 17.69 16.11 -4.79
CA GLN A 21 18.17 15.06 -5.71
C GLN A 21 18.01 13.62 -5.17
N GLU A 22 17.18 13.42 -4.15
CA GLU A 22 16.92 12.10 -3.58
C GLU A 22 15.87 11.35 -4.41
N ILE A 23 16.07 10.03 -4.52
CA ILE A 23 15.12 9.10 -5.12
C ILE A 23 14.02 8.86 -4.08
N GLU A 24 12.89 9.54 -4.22
CA GLU A 24 11.72 9.37 -3.37
C GLU A 24 10.83 8.24 -3.89
N SER A 25 10.41 7.38 -2.97
CA SER A 25 9.42 6.34 -3.24
C SER A 25 8.07 7.00 -3.53
N LEU A 26 7.36 6.56 -4.59
CA LEU A 26 6.02 7.08 -4.93
C LEU A 26 5.00 6.94 -3.79
N LEU A 27 5.28 6.09 -2.79
CA LEU A 27 4.49 5.99 -1.57
C LEU A 27 4.35 7.34 -0.84
N TYR A 28 5.38 8.20 -0.92
CA TYR A 28 5.42 9.52 -0.28
C TYR A 28 4.83 10.63 -1.16
N SER A 29 4.44 10.33 -2.41
CA SER A 29 3.85 11.30 -3.33
C SER A 29 2.32 11.31 -3.18
N GLU A 30 1.75 12.42 -2.69
CA GLU A 30 0.29 12.57 -2.55
C GLU A 30 -0.43 12.63 -3.92
N ASP A 31 0.25 13.10 -4.96
CA ASP A 31 -0.28 13.21 -6.33
C ASP A 31 -0.41 11.86 -7.05
N TYR A 32 0.11 10.78 -6.45
CA TYR A 32 0.16 9.44 -7.05
C TYR A 32 -1.11 8.59 -6.84
N LEU A 33 -2.01 9.01 -5.94
CA LEU A 33 -3.15 8.17 -5.54
C LEU A 33 -4.35 8.25 -6.49
N TYR A 34 -5.28 7.31 -6.32
CA TYR A 34 -6.54 7.25 -7.06
C TYR A 34 -7.38 8.51 -6.84
N TYR A 35 -7.86 9.10 -7.94
CA TYR A 35 -8.81 10.21 -7.95
C TYR A 35 -10.09 9.80 -8.68
N SER A 36 -11.24 10.00 -8.04
CA SER A 36 -12.54 9.66 -8.63
C SER A 36 -12.87 10.59 -9.80
N ARG A 37 -13.16 10.01 -10.96
CA ARG A 37 -13.60 10.76 -12.15
C ARG A 37 -15.07 11.14 -12.11
N SER A 38 -15.89 10.32 -11.45
CA SER A 38 -17.31 10.60 -11.31
C SER A 38 -17.60 11.67 -10.26
N GLU A 39 -16.68 11.90 -9.32
CA GLU A 39 -16.92 12.71 -8.12
C GLU A 39 -18.18 12.27 -7.35
N ARG A 40 -18.57 10.99 -7.49
CA ARG A 40 -19.77 10.41 -6.88
C ARG A 40 -19.44 9.21 -6.01
N ALA A 41 -20.37 8.95 -5.08
CA ALA A 41 -20.30 7.75 -4.25
C ALA A 41 -20.50 6.48 -5.10
N PRO A 42 -19.78 5.38 -4.79
CA PRO A 42 -18.88 5.24 -3.64
C PRO A 42 -17.42 5.65 -3.92
N PHE A 43 -17.06 6.01 -5.16
CA PHE A 43 -15.67 6.22 -5.58
C PHE A 43 -14.97 7.39 -4.87
N VAL A 44 -15.66 8.50 -4.59
CA VAL A 44 -15.10 9.58 -3.75
C VAL A 44 -14.80 9.16 -2.32
N ILE A 45 -15.54 8.18 -1.80
CA ILE A 45 -15.29 7.62 -0.46
C ILE A 45 -14.04 6.74 -0.53
N PHE A 46 -13.91 5.90 -1.58
CA PHE A 46 -12.73 5.07 -1.79
C PHE A 46 -11.46 5.89 -2.00
N GLU A 47 -11.54 7.00 -2.74
CA GLU A 47 -10.45 7.98 -2.87
C GLU A 47 -9.97 8.48 -1.50
N GLU A 48 -10.88 9.01 -0.68
CA GLU A 48 -10.54 9.56 0.63
C GLU A 48 -10.00 8.48 1.59
N GLU A 49 -10.59 7.29 1.58
CA GLU A 49 -10.12 6.17 2.41
C GLU A 49 -8.73 5.69 2.00
N LEU A 50 -8.44 5.58 0.70
CA LEU A 50 -7.12 5.19 0.21
C LEU A 50 -6.08 6.26 0.56
N ARG A 51 -6.42 7.55 0.42
CA ARG A 51 -5.55 8.66 0.82
C ARG A 51 -5.21 8.61 2.30
N ARG A 52 -6.22 8.46 3.16
CA ARG A 52 -6.02 8.33 4.61
C ARG A 52 -5.17 7.12 4.97
N LEU A 53 -5.38 5.99 4.28
CA LEU A 53 -4.58 4.79 4.48
C LEU A 53 -3.12 5.02 4.08
N ASN A 54 -2.87 5.61 2.92
CA ASN A 54 -1.51 5.93 2.46
C ASN A 54 -0.79 6.85 3.46
N ASN A 55 -1.44 7.94 3.85
CA ASN A 55 -0.88 8.92 4.79
C ASN A 55 -0.55 8.28 6.15
N TYR A 56 -1.39 7.35 6.61
CA TYR A 56 -1.10 6.61 7.83
C TYR A 56 0.12 5.69 7.70
N LEU A 57 0.28 5.00 6.55
CA LEU A 57 1.42 4.13 6.31
C LEU A 57 2.73 4.92 6.20
N VAL A 58 2.71 6.05 5.47
CA VAL A 58 3.82 7.00 5.38
C VAL A 58 4.21 7.49 6.77
N PHE A 59 3.24 7.96 7.55
CA PHE A 59 3.49 8.44 8.92
C PHE A 59 4.18 7.37 9.78
N LEU A 60 3.74 6.11 9.72
CA LEU A 60 4.37 5.03 10.49
C LEU A 60 5.80 4.74 10.02
N LEU A 61 6.06 4.78 8.72
CA LEU A 61 7.40 4.56 8.15
C LEU A 61 8.36 5.68 8.54
N GLU A 62 7.93 6.94 8.41
CA GLU A 62 8.70 8.11 8.82
C GLU A 62 8.97 8.11 10.32
N SER A 63 7.94 7.88 11.13
CA SER A 63 8.07 7.81 12.59
C SER A 63 9.03 6.69 13.02
N SER A 64 8.97 5.53 12.36
CA SER A 64 9.88 4.42 12.65
C SER A 64 11.32 4.73 12.25
N ASN A 65 11.53 5.40 11.11
CA ASN A 65 12.84 5.87 10.67
C ASN A 65 13.42 6.92 11.62
N GLN A 66 12.60 7.88 12.03
CA GLN A 66 12.98 8.92 12.98
C GLN A 66 13.38 8.30 14.32
N GLN A 67 12.58 7.39 14.86
CA GLN A 67 12.89 6.70 16.12
C GLN A 67 14.22 5.94 16.04
N LYS A 68 14.47 5.23 14.93
CA LYS A 68 15.78 4.57 14.70
C LYS A 68 16.92 5.58 14.75
N GLN A 69 16.77 6.72 14.07
CA GLN A 69 17.82 7.74 14.04
C GLN A 69 18.04 8.35 15.44
N GLU A 70 16.98 8.66 16.17
CA GLU A 70 17.04 9.15 17.55
C GLU A 70 17.73 8.13 18.49
N GLU A 71 17.48 6.83 18.32
CA GLU A 71 18.15 5.77 19.08
C GLU A 71 19.65 5.69 18.73
N ILE A 72 20.01 5.78 17.45
CA ILE A 72 21.42 5.80 17.00
C ILE A 72 22.15 7.05 17.51
N ASP A 73 21.51 8.21 17.43
CA ASP A 73 22.06 9.49 17.87
C ASP A 73 22.21 9.49 19.39
N SER A 74 21.18 9.07 20.13
CA SER A 74 21.27 8.90 21.59
C SER A 74 22.39 7.94 21.98
N TYR A 75 22.58 6.82 21.26
CA TYR A 75 23.65 5.88 21.53
C TYR A 75 25.05 6.49 21.25
N SER A 76 25.12 7.41 20.29
CA SER A 76 26.34 8.17 19.94
C SER A 76 26.63 9.31 20.92
N GLU A 77 25.58 9.92 21.48
CA GLU A 77 25.61 11.02 22.44
C GLU A 77 25.80 10.58 23.88
N ILE A 78 25.81 9.26 24.17
CA ILE A 78 26.34 8.74 25.43
C ILE A 78 27.84 9.09 25.45
N GLU A 79 28.13 10.33 25.85
CA GLU A 79 29.46 10.83 26.15
C GLU A 79 30.09 9.92 27.20
N TRP A 80 30.96 9.02 26.75
CA TRP A 80 32.40 9.08 27.03
C TRP A 80 32.79 9.26 28.51
N GLY A 81 31.96 8.79 29.44
CA GLY A 81 32.21 8.81 30.88
C GLY A 81 33.02 7.62 31.40
N ASN A 82 33.37 6.66 30.54
CA ASN A 82 34.17 5.49 30.89
C ASN A 82 35.17 5.20 29.78
N ASP A 83 36.46 5.20 30.10
CA ASP A 83 37.61 4.75 29.31
C ASP A 83 37.54 3.24 28.89
N PHE A 84 36.37 2.67 28.66
CA PHE A 84 36.16 1.22 28.63
C PHE A 84 35.38 0.64 27.45
N LEU A 85 34.72 1.44 26.61
CA LEU A 85 34.09 0.92 25.39
C LEU A 85 34.95 1.27 24.16
N GLY A 86 35.37 0.25 23.41
CA GLY A 86 36.12 0.45 22.17
C GLY A 86 35.23 0.92 21.02
N GLU A 87 35.80 1.57 19.99
CA GLU A 87 35.07 1.97 18.77
C GLU A 87 34.22 0.82 18.18
N GLY A 88 34.71 -0.42 18.27
CA GLY A 88 33.98 -1.60 17.82
C GLY A 88 32.72 -1.94 18.61
N GLU A 89 32.62 -1.61 19.90
CA GLU A 89 31.41 -1.84 20.69
C GLU A 89 30.32 -0.80 20.36
N VAL A 90 30.72 0.43 20.03
CA VAL A 90 29.79 1.46 19.55
C VAL A 90 29.20 1.07 18.19
N GLU A 91 30.04 0.57 17.28
CA GLU A 91 29.61 0.10 15.96
C GLU A 91 28.68 -1.12 16.06
N LEU A 92 28.95 -2.05 16.99
CA LEU A 92 28.07 -3.18 17.28
C LEU A 92 26.70 -2.72 17.80
N GLY A 93 26.65 -1.78 18.75
CA GLY A 93 25.37 -1.27 19.27
C GLY A 93 24.51 -0.58 18.21
N LYS A 94 25.13 0.23 17.33
CA LYS A 94 24.43 0.83 16.18
C LYS A 94 23.89 -0.24 15.23
N SER A 95 24.71 -1.26 14.94
CA SER A 95 24.29 -2.39 14.10
C SER A 95 23.12 -3.16 14.71
N GLU A 96 23.07 -3.34 16.03
CA GLU A 96 21.95 -3.99 16.73
C GLU A 96 20.66 -3.18 16.63
N ILE A 97 20.73 -1.84 16.75
CA ILE A 97 19.60 -0.93 16.55
C ILE A 97 19.08 -1.04 15.10
N GLU A 98 19.99 -0.96 14.11
CA GLU A 98 19.63 -1.09 12.69
C GLU A 98 18.99 -2.44 12.36
N LEU A 99 19.55 -3.54 12.87
CA LEU A 99 19.00 -4.89 12.67
C LEU A 99 17.64 -5.04 13.33
N SER A 100 17.44 -4.50 14.53
CA SER A 100 16.16 -4.52 15.24
C SER A 100 15.11 -3.70 14.50
N TRP A 101 15.48 -2.53 13.99
CA TRP A 101 14.63 -1.70 13.17
C TRP A 101 14.24 -2.40 11.86
N LEU A 102 15.22 -2.95 11.12
CA LEU A 102 14.99 -3.72 9.89
C LEU A 102 14.05 -4.90 10.14
N PHE A 103 14.25 -5.61 11.25
CA PHE A 103 13.36 -6.68 11.66
C PHE A 103 11.93 -6.17 11.86
N ASN A 104 11.74 -5.09 12.63
CA ASN A 104 10.42 -4.52 12.89
C ASN A 104 9.72 -4.07 11.62
N ILE A 105 10.42 -3.40 10.72
CA ILE A 105 9.84 -2.95 9.45
C ILE A 105 9.43 -4.14 8.57
N ASN A 106 10.33 -5.10 8.35
CA ASN A 106 10.10 -6.21 7.43
C ASN A 106 9.12 -7.26 7.97
N HIS A 107 9.06 -7.46 9.30
CA HIS A 107 8.20 -8.46 9.93
C HIS A 107 6.89 -7.92 10.49
N THR A 108 6.78 -6.62 10.68
CA THR A 108 5.58 -6.01 11.25
C THR A 108 5.01 -4.97 10.33
N LEU A 109 5.76 -3.90 10.03
CA LEU A 109 5.19 -2.72 9.40
C LEU A 109 4.76 -2.95 7.95
N PHE A 110 5.63 -3.48 7.09
CA PHE A 110 5.25 -3.79 5.71
C PHE A 110 4.13 -4.84 5.61
N PRO A 111 4.19 -5.99 6.32
CA PRO A 111 3.08 -6.94 6.30
C PRO A 111 1.76 -6.36 6.85
N LEU A 112 1.81 -5.50 7.87
CA LEU A 112 0.64 -4.80 8.37
C LEU A 112 0.06 -3.87 7.29
N GLY A 113 0.91 -3.09 6.63
CA GLY A 113 0.49 -2.24 5.52
C GLY A 113 -0.17 -3.01 4.39
N LEU A 114 0.43 -4.13 3.96
CA LEU A 114 -0.17 -5.04 2.99
C LEU A 114 -1.51 -5.59 3.46
N THR A 115 -1.64 -5.89 4.75
CA THR A 115 -2.91 -6.37 5.33
C THR A 115 -3.98 -5.29 5.22
N LEU A 116 -3.67 -4.04 5.55
CA LEU A 116 -4.60 -2.93 5.48
C LEU A 116 -5.04 -2.64 4.04
N ILE A 117 -4.09 -2.52 3.09
CA ILE A 117 -4.39 -2.24 1.67
C ILE A 117 -5.23 -3.36 1.05
N LEU A 118 -4.88 -4.63 1.29
CA LEU A 118 -5.65 -5.74 0.74
C LEU A 118 -7.05 -5.86 1.35
N SER A 119 -7.21 -5.45 2.62
CA SER A 119 -8.50 -5.40 3.30
C SER A 119 -9.35 -4.24 2.78
N PHE A 120 -8.75 -3.08 2.53
CA PHE A 120 -9.40 -1.95 1.88
C PHE A 120 -9.94 -2.34 0.50
N LEU A 121 -9.10 -2.98 -0.34
CA LEU A 121 -9.54 -3.48 -1.64
C LEU A 121 -10.69 -4.50 -1.50
N GLU A 122 -10.58 -5.43 -0.55
CA GLU A 122 -11.63 -6.42 -0.29
C GLU A 122 -12.98 -5.75 0.03
N SER A 123 -12.95 -4.70 0.86
CA SER A 123 -14.15 -3.91 1.21
C SER A 123 -14.72 -3.18 0.01
N CYS A 124 -13.89 -2.47 -0.76
CA CYS A 124 -14.35 -1.75 -1.96
C CYS A 124 -15.04 -2.70 -2.95
N LEU A 125 -14.40 -3.84 -3.23
CA LEU A 125 -14.93 -4.85 -4.14
C LEU A 125 -16.21 -5.51 -3.60
N PHE A 126 -16.28 -5.73 -2.29
CA PHE A 126 -17.50 -6.22 -1.65
C PHE A 126 -18.64 -5.22 -1.80
N ASP A 127 -18.42 -3.94 -1.51
CA ASP A 127 -19.46 -2.90 -1.58
C ASP A 127 -19.97 -2.73 -3.01
N LEU A 128 -19.06 -2.64 -3.99
CA LEU A 128 -19.43 -2.56 -5.41
C LEU A 128 -20.17 -3.82 -5.88
N SER A 129 -19.66 -5.01 -5.54
CA SER A 129 -20.31 -6.27 -5.95
C SER A 129 -21.68 -6.44 -5.29
N ASN A 130 -21.85 -6.03 -4.04
CA ASN A 130 -23.13 -6.08 -3.35
C ASN A 130 -24.10 -5.00 -3.84
N TRP A 131 -23.61 -3.88 -4.39
CA TRP A 131 -24.45 -2.90 -5.07
C TRP A 131 -24.96 -3.41 -6.42
N ILE A 132 -24.10 -4.08 -7.20
CA ILE A 132 -24.42 -4.52 -8.57
C ILE A 132 -25.14 -5.88 -8.59
N ASP A 133 -24.63 -6.86 -7.83
CA ASP A 133 -25.18 -8.22 -7.69
C ASP A 133 -25.13 -8.70 -6.22
N PRO A 134 -26.10 -8.27 -5.39
CA PRO A 134 -26.16 -8.64 -3.97
C PRO A 134 -26.30 -10.15 -3.73
N GLU A 135 -26.92 -10.89 -4.66
CA GLU A 135 -27.17 -12.32 -4.47
C GLU A 135 -25.90 -13.14 -4.64
N SER A 136 -25.09 -12.81 -5.65
CA SER A 136 -23.81 -13.48 -5.88
C SER A 136 -22.76 -13.06 -4.86
N SER A 137 -22.70 -11.77 -4.51
CA SER A 137 -21.72 -11.22 -3.57
C SER A 137 -21.78 -11.91 -2.20
N ARG A 138 -22.99 -12.12 -1.65
CA ARG A 138 -23.18 -12.77 -0.34
C ARG A 138 -22.81 -14.26 -0.29
N LYS A 139 -22.63 -14.90 -1.46
CA LYS A 139 -22.25 -16.33 -1.57
C LYS A 139 -20.74 -16.53 -1.59
N VAL A 140 -19.94 -15.45 -1.68
CA VAL A 140 -18.48 -15.53 -1.71
C VAL A 140 -17.93 -16.00 -0.36
N LYS A 141 -17.09 -17.04 -0.37
CA LYS A 141 -16.50 -17.64 0.84
C LYS A 141 -14.97 -17.69 0.85
N ARG A 142 -14.33 -17.80 -0.31
CA ARG A 142 -12.87 -17.96 -0.46
C ARG A 142 -12.39 -17.06 -1.59
N ASN A 143 -11.11 -16.68 -1.55
CA ASN A 143 -10.48 -15.78 -2.53
C ASN A 143 -11.36 -14.57 -2.85
N LYS A 144 -11.71 -13.80 -1.81
CA LYS A 144 -12.74 -12.79 -1.88
C LYS A 144 -12.48 -11.76 -2.99
N ASN A 145 -11.29 -11.17 -3.04
CA ASN A 145 -10.94 -10.17 -4.07
C ASN A 145 -11.12 -10.72 -5.50
N GLU A 146 -10.56 -11.89 -5.82
CA GLU A 146 -10.73 -12.54 -7.13
C GLU A 146 -12.20 -12.86 -7.43
N SER A 147 -12.95 -13.32 -6.43
CA SER A 147 -14.35 -13.70 -6.59
C SER A 147 -15.24 -12.48 -6.84
N TYR A 148 -15.03 -11.38 -6.11
CA TYR A 148 -15.75 -10.13 -6.32
C TYR A 148 -15.39 -9.49 -7.65
N LEU A 149 -14.10 -9.46 -8.02
CA LEU A 149 -13.68 -9.00 -9.35
C LEU A 149 -14.37 -9.80 -10.45
N LYS A 150 -14.45 -11.12 -10.33
CA LYS A 150 -15.15 -11.95 -11.31
C LYS A 150 -16.64 -11.60 -11.42
N ILE A 151 -17.33 -11.37 -10.30
CA ILE A 151 -18.74 -10.95 -10.29
C ILE A 151 -18.89 -9.59 -10.99
N LEU A 152 -18.01 -8.63 -10.68
CA LEU A 152 -18.00 -7.30 -11.26
C LEU A 152 -17.72 -7.35 -12.77
N SER A 153 -16.67 -8.07 -13.20
CA SER A 153 -16.34 -8.32 -14.61
C SER A 153 -17.53 -8.86 -15.39
N GLN A 154 -18.25 -9.85 -14.83
CA GLN A 154 -19.43 -10.44 -15.46
C GLN A 154 -20.62 -9.46 -15.54
N SER A 155 -20.79 -8.62 -14.51
CA SER A 155 -21.95 -7.72 -14.41
C SER A 155 -21.77 -6.42 -15.18
N LEU A 156 -20.52 -6.02 -15.42
CA LEU A 156 -20.12 -4.81 -16.11
C LEU A 156 -19.61 -5.07 -17.55
N ASP A 157 -19.58 -6.33 -17.98
CA ASP A 157 -19.05 -6.75 -19.31
C ASP A 157 -17.63 -6.23 -19.58
N THR A 158 -16.75 -6.38 -18.59
CA THR A 158 -15.35 -5.92 -18.64
C THR A 158 -14.40 -7.02 -18.17
N GLU A 159 -13.12 -6.92 -18.52
CA GLU A 159 -12.08 -7.88 -18.13
C GLU A 159 -11.20 -7.32 -17.00
N LEU A 160 -11.74 -7.31 -15.76
CA LEU A 160 -10.92 -6.99 -14.58
C LEU A 160 -10.12 -8.22 -14.17
N VAL A 161 -8.80 -8.03 -14.01
CA VAL A 161 -7.86 -9.13 -13.73
C VAL A 161 -7.23 -8.94 -12.36
N PHE A 162 -7.24 -10.01 -11.57
CA PHE A 162 -6.44 -10.08 -10.35
C PHE A 162 -4.99 -10.43 -10.73
N SER A 163 -4.10 -9.44 -10.71
CA SER A 163 -2.74 -9.58 -11.23
C SER A 163 -1.86 -10.54 -10.43
N GLU A 164 -0.79 -11.05 -11.06
CA GLU A 164 0.22 -11.87 -10.38
C GLU A 164 0.91 -11.10 -9.24
N ARG A 165 1.09 -9.78 -9.40
CA ARG A 165 1.66 -8.91 -8.35
C ARG A 165 0.76 -8.86 -7.12
N LEU A 166 -0.53 -8.67 -7.32
CA LEU A 166 -1.51 -8.65 -6.23
C LEU A 166 -1.66 -10.05 -5.58
N ALA A 167 -1.53 -11.12 -6.39
CA ALA A 167 -1.47 -12.48 -5.88
C ALA A 167 -0.23 -12.75 -5.01
N LYS A 168 0.94 -12.21 -5.39
CA LYS A 168 2.15 -12.24 -4.57
C LYS A 168 1.92 -11.51 -3.24
N CYS A 169 1.40 -10.28 -3.28
CA CYS A 169 1.10 -9.50 -2.08
C CYS A 169 0.14 -10.23 -1.13
N ARG A 170 -0.91 -10.86 -1.67
CA ARG A 170 -1.82 -11.69 -0.88
C ARG A 170 -1.14 -12.89 -0.25
N LYS A 171 -0.24 -13.56 -0.97
CA LYS A 171 0.53 -14.70 -0.44
C LYS A 171 1.41 -14.26 0.72
N LEU A 172 2.11 -13.13 0.59
CA LEU A 172 2.94 -12.54 1.64
C LEU A 172 2.09 -12.17 2.87
N ARG A 173 0.95 -11.50 2.67
CA ARG A 173 -0.02 -11.21 3.74
C ARG A 173 -0.51 -12.48 4.44
N ASN A 174 -0.84 -13.54 3.70
CA ASN A 174 -1.32 -14.79 4.29
C ASN A 174 -0.22 -15.47 5.11
N LYS A 175 1.03 -15.48 4.62
CA LYS A 175 2.17 -15.97 5.39
C LYS A 175 2.31 -15.21 6.71
N PHE A 176 2.22 -13.88 6.67
CA PHE A 176 2.25 -13.04 7.87
C PHE A 176 1.14 -13.40 8.87
N VAL A 177 -0.13 -13.41 8.42
CA VAL A 177 -1.28 -13.72 9.29
C VAL A 177 -1.19 -15.12 9.90
N HIS A 178 -0.54 -16.07 9.22
CA HIS A 178 -0.35 -17.43 9.71
C HIS A 178 0.99 -17.66 10.43
N ASN A 179 1.77 -16.60 10.69
CA ASN A 179 3.09 -16.67 11.30
C ASN A 179 4.07 -17.62 10.56
N GLN A 180 4.07 -17.51 9.24
CA GLN A 180 4.87 -18.29 8.28
C GLN A 180 5.76 -17.40 7.40
N LEU A 181 5.92 -16.12 7.78
CA LEU A 181 6.73 -15.18 7.02
C LEU A 181 8.20 -15.37 7.36
N GLU A 182 9.03 -15.56 6.33
CA GLU A 182 10.47 -15.71 6.51
C GLU A 182 11.16 -14.35 6.69
N TYR A 183 12.41 -14.38 7.18
CA TYR A 183 13.19 -13.16 7.37
C TYR A 183 13.41 -12.43 6.05
N ASN A 184 13.10 -11.13 6.03
CA ASN A 184 13.31 -10.26 4.88
C ASN A 184 12.55 -10.70 3.60
N GLU A 185 11.38 -11.34 3.76
CA GLU A 185 10.57 -11.80 2.62
C GLU A 185 9.67 -10.69 2.03
N ILE A 186 9.38 -9.63 2.80
CA ILE A 186 8.56 -8.49 2.39
C ILE A 186 9.42 -7.24 2.40
N HIS A 187 9.28 -6.43 1.35
CA HIS A 187 9.95 -5.14 1.22
C HIS A 187 8.94 -4.03 0.96
N GLU A 188 9.40 -2.78 1.08
CA GLU A 188 8.60 -1.59 0.76
C GLU A 188 7.98 -1.66 -0.63
N GLN A 189 8.72 -2.22 -1.60
CA GLN A 189 8.25 -2.37 -2.97
C GLN A 189 6.97 -3.23 -3.07
N ASP A 190 6.80 -4.23 -2.20
CA ASP A 190 5.57 -5.03 -2.19
C ASP A 190 4.37 -4.21 -1.71
N LEU A 191 4.59 -3.33 -0.72
CA LEU A 191 3.55 -2.42 -0.23
C LEU A 191 3.09 -1.48 -1.35
N ARG A 192 4.05 -0.90 -2.05
CA ARG A 192 3.79 -0.02 -3.18
C ARG A 192 3.06 -0.76 -4.30
N PHE A 193 3.56 -1.92 -4.72
CA PHE A 193 2.87 -2.71 -5.75
C PHE A 193 1.43 -3.03 -5.39
N ALA A 194 1.11 -3.23 -4.11
CA ALA A 194 -0.27 -3.40 -3.70
C ALA A 194 -1.11 -2.12 -3.91
N ILE A 195 -0.57 -0.93 -3.62
CA ILE A 195 -1.25 0.35 -3.85
C ILE A 195 -1.46 0.58 -5.34
N ASP A 196 -0.43 0.43 -6.17
CA ASP A 196 -0.49 0.65 -7.62
C ASP A 196 -1.60 -0.20 -8.26
N GLU A 197 -1.69 -1.48 -7.86
CA GLU A 197 -2.69 -2.41 -8.35
C GLU A 197 -4.10 -2.06 -7.84
N VAL A 198 -4.22 -1.57 -6.60
CA VAL A 198 -5.51 -1.08 -6.07
C VAL A 198 -5.99 0.14 -6.83
N VAL A 199 -5.13 1.13 -7.05
CA VAL A 199 -5.44 2.34 -7.83
C VAL A 199 -5.92 1.96 -9.23
N LYS A 200 -5.17 1.08 -9.91
CA LYS A 200 -5.53 0.59 -11.24
C LYS A 200 -6.90 -0.09 -11.25
N ILE A 201 -7.16 -1.00 -10.30
CA ILE A 201 -8.44 -1.73 -10.23
C ILE A 201 -9.60 -0.76 -9.98
N LEU A 202 -9.45 0.20 -9.06
CA LEU A 202 -10.50 1.18 -8.76
C LEU A 202 -10.81 2.06 -9.98
N PHE A 203 -9.76 2.47 -10.70
CA PHE A 203 -9.92 3.24 -11.94
C PHE A 203 -10.67 2.45 -13.02
N GLU A 204 -10.22 1.24 -13.33
CA GLU A 204 -10.87 0.38 -14.34
C GLU A 204 -12.32 0.06 -13.97
N LEU A 205 -12.62 -0.09 -12.68
CA LEU A 205 -13.98 -0.27 -12.18
C LEU A 205 -14.84 0.98 -12.37
N GLU A 206 -14.34 2.15 -12.02
CA GLU A 206 -15.10 3.40 -12.19
C GLU A 206 -15.43 3.64 -13.66
N GLU A 207 -14.45 3.49 -14.56
CA GLU A 207 -14.65 3.59 -16.00
C GLU A 207 -15.71 2.61 -16.50
N ALA A 208 -15.60 1.33 -16.13
CA ALA A 208 -16.58 0.33 -16.55
C ALA A 208 -17.99 0.66 -16.04
N MET A 209 -18.13 1.22 -14.84
CA MET A 209 -19.41 1.65 -14.30
C MET A 209 -19.98 2.88 -15.02
N ILE A 210 -19.13 3.81 -15.44
CA ILE A 210 -19.53 4.97 -16.25
C ILE A 210 -19.98 4.50 -17.63
N ASP A 211 -19.18 3.66 -18.29
CA ASP A 211 -19.44 3.18 -19.66
C ASP A 211 -20.75 2.39 -19.77
N CYS A 212 -21.09 1.60 -18.75
CA CYS A 212 -22.37 0.88 -18.72
C CYS A 212 -23.54 1.72 -18.20
N GLY A 213 -23.34 3.01 -17.92
CA GLY A 213 -24.38 3.95 -17.47
C GLY A 213 -24.86 3.70 -16.04
N ARG A 214 -24.11 2.97 -15.23
CA ARG A 214 -24.40 2.75 -13.80
C ARG A 214 -23.88 3.87 -12.91
N LEU A 215 -23.00 4.71 -13.45
CA LEU A 215 -22.44 5.89 -12.80
C LEU A 215 -22.42 7.04 -13.82
N GLU A 216 -22.70 8.26 -13.36
CA GLU A 216 -22.62 9.45 -14.20
C GLU A 216 -21.37 10.25 -13.82
N ILE A 217 -20.76 10.92 -14.80
CA ILE A 217 -19.66 11.85 -14.57
C ILE A 217 -20.20 13.10 -13.85
N GLY A 218 -19.41 13.61 -12.90
CA GLY A 218 -19.69 14.83 -12.13
C GLY A 218 -19.51 16.12 -12.92
#